data_AF-A0A2R7IHL2-F1
#
_entry.id   AF-A0A2R7IHL2-F1
#
_cell.length_a   1.000
_cell.length_b   1.000
_cell.length_c   1.000
_cell.angle_alpha   90.00
_cell.angle_beta   90.00
_cell.angle_gamma   90.00
#
_symmetry.space_group_name_H-M   'P 1'
#
loop_
_entity.id
_entity.type
_entity.pdbx_description
1 polymer ?
#
loop_
_entity_poly.entity_id
_entity_poly.type
_entity_poly.pdbx_seq_one_letter_code
_entity_poly.pdbx_strand_id
1 'polypeptide(L)'
;VYAVPVIQQLLETGKPLFGICLGHQLLALAVGGQTTKMFQGHRGANHPVKRLSDGAVEITSMNHGFAVERESLPVTARETHVSLFDGSNAGIELTDRPAFSVQYHPEASPGPQDSLYLFERFVGMLAQ
;
A
#
# COMPACT_ATOMS: atom_id res chain seq x y z
N VAL A 1 15.33 -0.78 -12.19
CA VAL A 1 16.03 0.47 -11.77
C VAL A 1 15.33 1.74 -12.29
N TYR A 2 14.36 1.68 -13.21
CA TYR A 2 13.77 2.90 -13.81
C TYR A 2 12.70 3.61 -12.95
N ALA A 3 11.83 2.87 -12.25
CA ALA A 3 10.64 3.46 -11.63
C ALA A 3 10.92 4.28 -10.36
N VAL A 4 11.89 3.87 -9.52
CA VAL A 4 12.18 4.53 -8.23
C VAL A 4 12.56 6.00 -8.40
N PRO A 5 13.53 6.37 -9.26
CA PRO A 5 13.86 7.78 -9.49
C PRO A 5 12.66 8.61 -9.99
N VAL A 6 11.80 8.02 -10.83
CA VAL A 6 10.60 8.70 -11.34
C VAL A 6 9.58 8.93 -10.22
N ILE A 7 9.37 7.95 -9.34
CA ILE A 7 8.47 8.11 -8.20
C ILE A 7 8.99 9.18 -7.24
N GLN A 8 10.31 9.26 -7.02
CA GLN A 8 10.91 10.33 -6.23
C GLN A 8 10.63 11.71 -6.82
N GLN A 9 10.79 11.87 -8.14
CA GLN A 9 10.42 13.12 -8.83
C GLN A 9 8.93 13.43 -8.72
N LEU A 10 8.05 12.42 -8.82
CA LEU A 10 6.60 12.62 -8.65
C LEU A 10 6.26 13.08 -7.23
N LEU A 11 6.91 12.51 -6.21
CA LEU A 11 6.76 12.90 -4.82
C LEU A 11 7.18 14.37 -4.58
N GLU A 12 8.20 14.86 -5.27
CA GLU A 12 8.65 16.26 -5.19
C GLU A 12 7.63 17.26 -5.77
N THR A 13 6.74 16.81 -6.65
CA THR A 13 5.70 17.70 -7.21
C THR A 13 4.63 18.12 -6.19
N GLY A 14 4.54 17.43 -5.06
CA GLY A 14 3.48 17.64 -4.07
C GLY A 14 2.09 17.20 -4.53
N LYS A 15 1.97 16.53 -5.68
CA LYS A 15 0.69 15.99 -6.16
C LYS A 15 0.33 14.70 -5.40
N PRO A 16 -0.98 14.43 -5.20
CA PRO A 16 -1.43 13.17 -4.64
C PRO A 16 -0.89 11.96 -5.40
N LEU A 17 -0.41 10.96 -4.68
CA LEU A 17 0.08 9.69 -5.25
C LEU A 17 -0.57 8.50 -4.53
N PHE A 18 -1.10 7.55 -5.30
CA PHE A 18 -1.66 6.31 -4.78
C PHE A 18 -1.03 5.08 -5.44
N GLY A 19 -0.40 4.21 -4.65
CA GLY A 19 0.21 2.96 -5.10
C GLY A 19 -0.63 1.72 -4.77
N ILE A 20 -0.76 0.79 -5.71
CA ILE A 20 -1.48 -0.48 -5.55
C ILE A 20 -0.56 -1.65 -5.87
N CYS A 21 -0.51 -2.66 -5.00
CA CYS A 21 0.27 -3.89 -5.16
C CYS A 21 1.76 -3.63 -5.46
N LEU A 22 2.20 -3.74 -6.72
CA LEU A 22 3.56 -3.36 -7.11
C LEU A 22 3.83 -1.88 -6.86
N GLY A 23 2.84 -1.01 -7.08
CA GLY A 23 2.96 0.42 -6.79
C GLY A 23 3.20 0.71 -5.30
N HIS A 24 2.67 -0.12 -4.41
CA HIS A 24 2.95 -0.04 -2.98
C HIS A 24 4.42 -0.35 -2.66
N GLN A 25 4.95 -1.43 -3.24
CA GLN A 25 6.35 -1.82 -3.09
C GLN A 25 7.30 -0.76 -3.67
N LEU A 26 6.97 -0.24 -4.86
CA LEU A 26 7.78 0.80 -5.50
C LEU A 26 7.75 2.12 -4.72
N LEU A 27 6.62 2.49 -4.11
CA LEU A 27 6.55 3.64 -3.22
C LEU A 27 7.43 3.44 -1.99
N ALA A 28 7.34 2.29 -1.33
CA ALA A 28 8.18 1.96 -0.18
C ALA A 28 9.67 2.03 -0.52
N LEU A 29 10.09 1.42 -1.64
CA LEU A 29 11.47 1.49 -2.14
C LEU A 29 11.91 2.93 -2.44
N ALA A 30 11.02 3.74 -3.02
CA ALA A 30 11.33 5.13 -3.37
C ALA A 30 11.62 6.02 -2.16
N VAL A 31 11.06 5.68 -0.99
CA VAL A 31 11.32 6.38 0.28
C VAL A 31 12.37 5.69 1.16
N GLY A 32 13.05 4.65 0.65
CA GLY A 32 14.15 3.98 1.34
C GLY A 32 13.76 2.75 2.16
N GLY A 33 12.51 2.30 2.07
CA GLY A 33 12.10 0.99 2.59
C GLY A 33 12.68 -0.17 1.78
N GLN A 34 12.53 -1.38 2.30
CA GLN A 34 13.00 -2.63 1.70
C GLN A 34 11.83 -3.58 1.42
N THR A 35 12.07 -4.52 0.51
CA THR A 35 11.09 -5.56 0.15
C THR A 35 11.74 -6.93 0.20
N THR A 36 11.04 -7.91 0.75
CA THR A 36 11.48 -9.30 0.80
C THR A 36 10.56 -10.21 -0.01
N LYS A 37 11.14 -11.24 -0.63
CA LYS A 37 10.38 -12.32 -1.28
C LYS A 37 9.73 -13.19 -0.21
N MET A 38 8.41 -13.32 -0.27
CA MET A 38 7.65 -14.15 0.66
C MET A 38 7.86 -15.63 0.34
N PHE A 39 7.75 -16.50 1.37
CA PHE A 39 7.82 -17.95 1.19
C PHE A 39 6.70 -18.48 0.29
N GLN A 40 5.44 -18.18 0.64
CA GLN A 40 4.26 -18.59 -0.12
C GLN A 40 3.62 -17.43 -0.89
N GLY A 41 3.67 -16.20 -0.38
CA GLY A 41 2.96 -15.03 -0.92
C GLY A 41 1.45 -15.10 -0.67
N HIS A 42 0.72 -14.04 -1.02
CA HIS A 42 -0.73 -13.96 -0.85
C HIS A 42 -1.43 -13.97 -2.21
N ARG A 43 -2.30 -14.96 -2.42
CA ARG A 43 -3.05 -15.19 -3.67
C ARG A 43 -4.44 -15.70 -3.33
N GLY A 44 -5.43 -14.82 -3.39
CA GLY A 44 -6.80 -15.17 -3.03
C GLY A 44 -7.68 -13.94 -2.80
N ALA A 45 -8.98 -14.16 -2.61
CA ALA A 45 -9.98 -13.12 -2.47
C ALA A 45 -10.69 -13.15 -1.10
N ASN A 46 -10.05 -13.73 -0.09
CA ASN A 46 -10.56 -13.91 1.26
C ASN A 46 -9.58 -13.38 2.33
N HIS A 47 -8.63 -12.52 1.95
CA HIS A 47 -7.52 -12.16 2.82
C HIS A 47 -7.92 -11.02 3.78
N PRO A 48 -7.97 -11.25 5.10
CA PRO A 48 -8.37 -10.23 6.06
C PRO A 48 -7.24 -9.24 6.31
N VAL A 49 -7.52 -7.97 6.10
CA VAL A 49 -6.59 -6.86 6.34
C VAL A 49 -7.22 -5.89 7.35
N LYS A 50 -6.48 -5.56 8.41
CA LYS A 50 -6.90 -4.59 9.42
C LYS A 50 -6.36 -3.21 9.07
N ARG A 51 -7.26 -2.23 8.99
CA ARG A 51 -6.93 -0.82 8.95
C ARG A 51 -6.63 -0.32 10.36
N LEU A 52 -5.47 0.30 10.55
CA LEU A 52 -4.99 0.66 11.89
C LEU A 52 -5.66 1.92 12.47
N SER A 53 -6.17 2.81 11.63
CA SER A 53 -6.74 4.10 12.07
C SER A 53 -8.01 3.95 12.91
N ASP A 54 -8.83 2.95 12.62
CA ASP A 54 -10.12 2.70 13.29
C ASP A 54 -10.33 1.24 13.69
N GLY A 55 -9.40 0.36 13.34
CA GLY A 55 -9.47 -1.07 13.65
C GLY A 55 -10.41 -1.87 12.76
N ALA A 56 -10.99 -1.27 11.72
CA ALA A 56 -11.84 -1.97 10.77
C ALA A 56 -11.08 -3.10 10.05
N VAL A 57 -11.79 -4.16 9.70
CA VAL A 57 -11.25 -5.30 8.94
C VAL A 57 -11.94 -5.35 7.58
N GLU A 58 -11.13 -5.42 6.54
CA GLU A 58 -11.53 -5.54 5.14
C GLU A 58 -11.18 -6.95 4.66
N ILE A 59 -12.08 -7.61 3.93
CA ILE A 59 -11.70 -8.78 3.15
C ILE A 59 -11.20 -8.28 1.81
N THR A 60 -10.02 -8.73 1.39
CA THR A 60 -9.31 -8.13 0.24
C THR A 60 -8.90 -9.18 -0.80
N SER A 61 -8.68 -8.71 -2.03
CA SER A 61 -8.10 -9.48 -3.12
C SER A 61 -6.58 -9.28 -3.15
N MET A 62 -5.83 -10.37 -3.06
CA MET A 62 -4.37 -10.41 -2.97
C MET A 62 -3.79 -11.18 -4.15
N ASN A 63 -2.70 -10.64 -4.73
CA ASN A 63 -1.90 -11.36 -5.72
C ASN A 63 -0.45 -10.86 -5.73
N HIS A 64 0.31 -11.15 -4.67
CA HIS A 64 1.72 -10.74 -4.57
C HIS A 64 2.61 -11.81 -3.94
N GLY A 65 3.89 -11.80 -4.32
CA GLY A 65 4.93 -12.69 -3.78
C GLY A 65 6.07 -11.96 -3.07
N PHE A 66 5.98 -10.64 -2.94
CA PHE A 66 6.92 -9.78 -2.23
C PHE A 66 6.14 -8.93 -1.23
N ALA A 67 6.75 -8.58 -0.11
CA ALA A 67 6.16 -7.70 0.89
C ALA A 67 7.15 -6.61 1.29
N VAL A 68 6.63 -5.45 1.70
CA VAL A 68 7.41 -4.38 2.30
C VAL A 68 7.79 -4.78 3.74
N GLU A 69 9.05 -4.59 4.09
CA GLU A 69 9.55 -4.83 5.46
C GLU A 69 9.21 -3.65 6.36
N ARG A 70 8.39 -3.91 7.38
CA ARG A 70 7.80 -2.90 8.26
C ARG A 70 8.89 -2.08 8.96
N GLU A 71 9.91 -2.77 9.43
CA GLU A 71 11.03 -2.26 10.23
C GLU A 71 12.02 -1.45 9.39
N SER A 72 11.95 -1.56 8.06
CA SER A 72 12.79 -0.82 7.13
C SER A 72 12.24 0.55 6.75
N LEU A 73 10.98 0.84 7.11
CA LEU A 73 10.32 2.09 6.73
C LEU A 73 11.00 3.30 7.41
N PRO A 74 11.22 4.41 6.69
CA PRO A 74 11.71 5.63 7.31
C PRO A 74 10.65 6.22 8.25
N VAL A 75 11.06 7.12 9.15
CA VAL A 75 10.15 7.84 10.07
C VAL A 75 9.03 8.61 9.34
N THR A 76 9.24 8.95 8.06
CA THR A 76 8.27 9.65 7.22
C THR A 76 7.25 8.73 6.56
N ALA A 77 7.31 7.42 6.77
CA ALA A 77 6.35 6.45 6.25
C ALA A 77 5.77 5.62 7.40
N ARG A 78 4.45 5.71 7.61
CA ARG A 78 3.75 4.93 8.63
C ARG A 78 2.98 3.78 8.00
N GLU A 79 2.94 2.64 8.70
CA GLU A 79 2.04 1.54 8.37
C GLU A 79 0.58 1.96 8.61
N THR A 80 -0.30 1.63 7.67
CA THR A 80 -1.74 1.93 7.75
C THR A 80 -2.61 0.69 7.76
N HIS A 81 -2.14 -0.40 7.14
CA HIS A 81 -2.88 -1.65 7.01
C HIS A 81 -1.96 -2.83 7.30
N VAL A 82 -2.50 -3.85 7.97
CA VAL A 82 -1.76 -5.07 8.32
C VAL A 82 -2.56 -6.32 7.97
N SER A 83 -1.88 -7.31 7.39
CA SER A 83 -2.45 -8.65 7.16
C SER A 83 -2.76 -9.32 8.49
N LEU A 84 -3.99 -9.80 8.67
CA LEU A 84 -4.36 -10.58 9.86
C LEU A 84 -3.99 -12.06 9.77
N PHE A 85 -3.56 -12.55 8.60
CA PHE A 85 -3.06 -13.93 8.46
C PHE A 85 -1.64 -14.11 8.96
N ASP A 86 -0.78 -13.11 8.80
CA ASP A 86 0.66 -13.25 9.08
C ASP A 86 1.36 -11.98 9.58
N GLY A 87 0.63 -10.87 9.77
CA GLY A 87 1.19 -9.61 10.27
C GLY A 87 2.01 -8.82 9.26
N SER A 88 2.05 -9.23 7.98
CA SER A 88 2.78 -8.50 6.94
C SER A 88 2.18 -7.11 6.71
N ASN A 89 3.02 -6.17 6.28
CA ASN A 89 2.55 -4.85 5.87
C ASN A 89 1.58 -4.98 4.69
N ALA A 90 0.43 -4.29 4.77
CA ALA A 90 -0.58 -4.27 3.71
C ALA A 90 -0.88 -2.84 3.22
N GLY A 91 -0.21 -1.83 3.77
CA GLY A 91 -0.38 -0.44 3.36
C GLY A 91 0.49 0.53 4.15
N ILE A 92 0.84 1.62 3.49
CA ILE A 92 1.63 2.71 4.07
C ILE A 92 1.06 4.07 3.68
N GLU A 93 1.39 5.10 4.46
CA GLU A 93 1.13 6.50 4.15
C GLU A 93 2.35 7.33 4.51
N LEU A 94 2.72 8.27 3.64
CA LEU A 94 3.77 9.23 3.92
C LEU A 94 3.24 10.36 4.80
N THR A 95 4.01 10.79 5.78
CA THR A 95 3.65 11.87 6.71
C THR A 95 4.10 13.25 6.22
N ASP A 96 5.02 13.29 5.26
CA ASP A 96 5.66 14.49 4.75
C ASP A 96 5.19 14.88 3.34
N ARG A 97 4.46 14.00 2.65
CA ARG A 97 3.98 14.18 1.27
C ARG A 97 2.61 13.52 1.10
N PRO A 98 1.76 13.98 0.16
CA PRO A 98 0.41 13.43 -0.04
C PRO A 98 0.44 12.11 -0.81
N ALA A 99 1.07 11.08 -0.25
CA ALA A 99 1.21 9.77 -0.89
C ALA A 99 0.83 8.64 0.06
N PHE A 100 0.08 7.67 -0.45
CA PHE A 100 -0.26 6.46 0.27
C PHE A 100 -0.31 5.26 -0.68
N SER A 101 -0.36 4.05 -0.12
CA SER A 101 -0.45 2.84 -0.92
C SER A 101 -0.99 1.65 -0.13
N VAL A 102 -1.49 0.65 -0.86
CA VAL A 102 -1.94 -0.64 -0.32
C VAL A 102 -1.37 -1.80 -1.13
N GLN A 103 -1.07 -2.91 -0.44
CA GLN A 103 -0.48 -4.11 -1.05
C GLN A 103 -1.52 -4.98 -1.78
N TYR A 104 -2.77 -4.90 -1.38
CA TYR A 104 -3.91 -5.60 -1.99
C TYR A 104 -4.52 -4.79 -3.14
N HIS A 105 -5.51 -5.38 -3.82
CA HIS A 105 -6.18 -4.82 -4.99
C HIS A 105 -7.55 -4.25 -4.62
N PRO A 106 -7.67 -2.95 -4.30
CA PRO A 106 -8.95 -2.33 -3.97
C PRO A 106 -9.94 -2.27 -5.15
N GLU A 107 -9.44 -2.35 -6.37
CA GLU A 107 -10.24 -2.48 -7.59
C GLU A 107 -10.91 -3.87 -7.70
N ALA A 108 -10.39 -4.84 -6.95
CA ALA A 108 -10.79 -6.24 -6.98
C ALA A 108 -10.80 -6.82 -8.42
N SER A 109 -11.84 -7.57 -8.78
CA SER A 109 -12.01 -8.24 -10.08
C SER A 109 -11.00 -9.37 -10.36
N PRO A 110 -11.17 -10.54 -9.71
CA PRO A 110 -12.26 -10.93 -8.81
C PRO A 110 -12.03 -10.49 -7.36
N GLY A 111 -13.12 -10.44 -6.57
CA GLY A 111 -13.04 -10.28 -5.12
C GLY A 111 -14.07 -9.31 -4.50
N PRO A 112 -14.02 -9.12 -3.18
CA PRO A 112 -14.87 -8.20 -2.42
C PRO A 112 -14.55 -6.72 -2.72
N GLN A 113 -15.49 -5.84 -2.40
CA GLN A 113 -15.42 -4.39 -2.70
C GLN A 113 -15.18 -3.52 -1.47
N ASP A 114 -14.85 -4.12 -0.33
CA ASP A 114 -14.69 -3.48 0.99
C ASP A 114 -13.72 -2.28 0.97
N SER A 115 -12.74 -2.30 0.05
CA SER A 115 -11.68 -1.32 -0.02
C SER A 115 -11.83 -0.25 -1.10
N LEU A 116 -12.99 -0.17 -1.79
CA LEU A 116 -13.20 0.81 -2.88
C LEU A 116 -13.09 2.27 -2.41
N TYR A 117 -13.34 2.56 -1.13
CA TYR A 117 -13.21 3.90 -0.54
C TYR A 117 -11.80 4.50 -0.69
N LEU A 118 -10.77 3.67 -0.92
CA LEU A 118 -9.40 4.15 -1.16
C LEU A 118 -9.32 4.98 -2.45
N PHE A 119 -10.14 4.66 -3.47
CA PHE A 119 -10.26 5.49 -4.67
C PHE A 119 -10.99 6.79 -4.38
N GLU A 120 -12.06 6.77 -3.57
CA GLU A 120 -12.77 7.99 -3.14
C GLU A 120 -11.82 8.91 -2.37
N ARG A 121 -11.01 8.35 -1.46
CA ARG A 121 -9.94 9.07 -0.75
C ARG A 121 -8.96 9.71 -1.74
N PHE A 122 -8.45 8.94 -2.70
CA PHE A 122 -7.49 9.45 -3.68
C PHE A 122 -8.08 10.59 -4.52
N VAL A 123 -9.30 10.42 -5.04
CA VAL A 123 -9.99 11.48 -5.81
C VAL A 123 -10.26 12.71 -4.95
N GLY A 124 -10.65 12.53 -3.68
CA GLY A 124 -10.83 13.64 -2.73
C GLY A 124 -9.55 14.44 -2.48
N MET A 125 -8.38 13.82 -2.57
CA MET A 125 -7.09 14.51 -2.49
C MET A 125 -6.76 15.32 -3.74
N LEU A 126 -7.28 14.96 -4.92
CA LEU A 126 -7.07 15.70 -6.17
C LEU A 126 -7.85 17.02 -6.24
N ALA A 127 -8.91 17.15 -5.44
CA ALA A 127 -9.78 18.32 -5.41
C ALA A 127 -9.29 19.44 -4.47
N GLN A 128 -8.13 19.25 -3.82
CA GLN A 128 -7.48 20.22 -2.92
C GLN A 128 -6.36 20.96 -3.65
#